data_AF-A0A7S0Z1D7-F1
#
_entry.id   AF-A0A7S0Z1D7-F1
#
_cell.length_a   1.000
_cell.length_b   1.000
_cell.length_c   1.000
_cell.angle_alpha   90.00
_cell.angle_beta   90.00
_cell.angle_gamma   90.00
#
_symmetry.space_group_name_H-M   'P 1'
#
loop_
_entity.id
_entity.type
_entity.pdbx_description
1 polymer ?
#
loop_
_entity_poly.entity_id
_entity_poly.type
_entity_poly.pdbx_seq_one_letter_code
_entity_poly.pdbx_strand_id
1 'polypeptide(L)'
;SGVIFASEPARLEVAELEETTRVSSASNSITVRLRTGAALSSATTITLTGLTGTQSADSANVVVQSLSCEPLSAGGWNCEDQLNFPAVNATGVWAQASGQLTVKLMRGVRSSEVIAFRFRVVNAASAQDGKLATI
;
A
#
# COMPACT_ATOMS: atom_id res chain seq x y z
N SER A 1 24.52 18.51 30.05
CA SER A 1 24.25 17.27 29.30
C SER A 1 23.06 17.55 28.40
N GLY A 2 23.29 17.80 27.11
CA GLY A 2 22.25 18.19 26.16
C GLY A 2 21.88 16.99 25.31
N VAL A 3 20.67 16.45 25.48
CA VAL A 3 20.15 15.40 24.61
C VAL A 3 19.50 16.11 23.43
N ILE A 4 20.07 15.95 22.23
CA ILE A 4 19.46 16.41 20.99
C ILE A 4 18.43 15.34 20.60
N PHE A 5 17.14 15.65 20.74
CA PHE A 5 16.09 14.88 20.10
C PHE A 5 15.84 15.49 18.72
N ALA A 6 16.39 14.86 17.68
CA ALA A 6 15.91 15.09 16.33
C ALA A 6 14.74 14.14 16.09
N SER A 7 13.53 14.69 16.04
CA SER A 7 12.34 13.99 15.56
C SER A 7 12.27 14.22 14.05
N GLU A 8 13.06 13.48 13.27
CA GLU A 8 12.84 13.47 11.83
C GLU A 8 11.45 12.88 11.55
N PRO A 9 10.56 13.59 10.84
CA PRO A 9 9.35 12.96 10.32
C PRO A 9 9.74 11.76 9.47
N ALA A 10 9.02 10.65 9.60
CA ALA A 10 9.31 9.42 8.87
C ALA A 10 9.38 9.71 7.36
N ARG A 11 10.59 9.72 6.80
CA ARG A 11 10.79 9.97 5.37
C ARG A 11 10.41 8.71 4.60
N LEU A 12 9.63 8.89 3.55
CA LEU A 12 9.33 7.82 2.62
C LEU A 12 10.53 7.61 1.70
N GLU A 13 11.10 6.40 1.71
CA GLU A 13 12.24 6.03 0.88
C GLU A 13 11.82 5.36 -0.42
N VAL A 14 10.78 4.53 -0.35
CA VAL A 14 10.19 3.83 -1.50
C VAL A 14 8.68 3.94 -1.39
N ALA A 15 8.04 4.34 -2.48
CA ALA A 15 6.60 4.25 -2.69
C ALA A 15 6.37 3.84 -4.14
N GLU A 16 6.01 2.58 -4.32
CA GLU A 16 5.75 2.01 -5.64
C GLU A 16 4.40 1.33 -5.67
N LEU A 17 3.76 1.45 -6.84
CA LEU A 17 2.49 0.84 -7.15
C LEU A 17 2.63 0.05 -8.45
N GLU A 18 2.08 -1.16 -8.44
CA GLU A 18 2.03 -2.02 -9.60
C GLU A 18 0.60 -2.48 -9.81
N GLU A 19 0.15 -2.43 -11.06
CA GLU A 19 -1.20 -2.76 -11.47
C GLU A 19 -1.16 -3.93 -12.44
N THR A 20 -2.08 -4.89 -12.29
CA THR A 20 -2.18 -6.01 -13.23
C THR A 20 -2.76 -5.62 -14.59
N THR A 21 -3.60 -4.58 -14.65
CA THR A 21 -4.23 -4.13 -15.90
C THR A 21 -4.74 -2.69 -15.80
N ARG A 22 -4.66 -1.96 -16.91
CA ARG A 22 -5.24 -0.61 -17.06
C ARG A 22 -6.54 -0.59 -17.88
N VAL A 23 -7.05 -1.77 -18.23
CA VAL A 23 -8.28 -1.89 -19.02
C VAL A 23 -9.47 -1.38 -18.22
N SER A 24 -10.31 -0.56 -18.86
CA SER A 24 -11.54 -0.03 -18.26
C SER A 24 -12.46 -1.15 -17.80
N SER A 25 -13.10 -0.96 -16.63
CA SER A 25 -14.01 -1.95 -16.02
C SER A 25 -13.40 -3.32 -15.72
N ALA A 26 -12.09 -3.52 -15.93
CA ALA A 26 -11.43 -4.76 -15.57
C ALA A 26 -11.15 -4.80 -14.07
N SER A 27 -11.15 -6.01 -13.51
CA SER A 27 -10.61 -6.23 -12.17
C SER A 27 -9.10 -6.05 -12.20
N ASN A 28 -8.59 -5.17 -11.34
CA ASN A 28 -7.21 -4.80 -11.25
C ASN A 28 -6.69 -5.06 -9.83
N SER A 29 -5.59 -5.80 -9.72
CA SER A 29 -4.88 -5.94 -8.45
C SER A 29 -3.83 -4.84 -8.35
N ILE A 30 -3.91 -4.07 -7.28
CA ILE A 30 -2.95 -3.03 -6.94
C ILE A 30 -2.00 -3.59 -5.90
N THR A 31 -0.72 -3.70 -6.25
CA THR A 31 0.36 -4.07 -5.33
C THR A 31 1.07 -2.80 -4.88
N VAL A 32 1.10 -2.58 -3.57
CA VAL A 32 1.75 -1.43 -2.93
C VAL A 32 3.05 -1.90 -2.30
N ARG A 33 4.13 -1.15 -2.49
CA ARG A 33 5.41 -1.35 -1.81
C ARG A 33 5.87 -0.04 -1.19
N LEU A 34 6.09 -0.06 0.12
CA LEU A 34 6.45 1.09 0.93
C LEU A 34 7.73 0.78 1.71
N ARG A 35 8.64 1.75 1.82
CA ARG A 35 9.76 1.70 2.75
C ARG A 35 9.92 3.04 3.43
N THR A 36 9.99 3.05 4.75
CA THR A 36 10.19 4.28 5.55
C THR A 36 11.57 4.29 6.18
N GLY A 37 12.17 5.48 6.27
CA GLY A 37 13.45 5.69 6.97
C GLY A 37 13.32 5.76 8.49
N ALA A 38 12.12 5.51 9.02
CA ALA A 38 11.85 5.41 10.45
C ALA A 38 11.06 4.13 10.73
N ALA A 39 11.23 3.59 11.94
CA ALA A 39 10.42 2.48 12.42
C ALA A 39 8.97 2.92 12.64
N LEU A 40 8.02 2.07 12.27
CA LEU A 40 6.59 2.29 12.49
C LEU A 40 6.09 1.34 13.58
N SER A 41 5.25 1.84 14.48
CA SER A 41 4.63 1.01 15.52
C SER A 41 3.49 0.17 14.94
N SER A 42 3.10 -0.88 15.66
CA SER A 42 1.83 -1.55 15.40
C SER A 42 0.65 -0.56 15.47
N ALA A 43 -0.46 -0.91 14.81
CA ALA A 43 -1.66 -0.09 14.66
C ALA A 43 -1.48 1.23 13.88
N THR A 44 -0.27 1.53 13.38
CA THR A 44 -0.06 2.64 12.43
C THR A 44 -1.01 2.46 11.25
N THR A 45 -1.65 3.56 10.85
CA THR A 45 -2.60 3.56 9.74
C THR A 45 -1.89 4.03 8.47
N ILE A 46 -1.95 3.22 7.43
CA ILE A 46 -1.47 3.54 6.08
C ILE A 46 -2.70 3.87 5.24
N THR A 47 -2.66 5.02 4.57
CA THR A 47 -3.76 5.50 3.73
C THR A 47 -3.26 5.71 2.32
N LEU A 48 -3.73 4.91 1.38
CA LEU A 48 -3.49 5.09 -0.05
C LEU A 48 -4.62 5.94 -0.63
N THR A 49 -4.30 7.03 -1.33
CA THR A 49 -5.28 7.95 -1.90
C THR A 49 -5.07 8.20 -3.38
N GLY A 50 -6.11 8.66 -4.07
CA GLY A 50 -6.02 9.06 -5.48
C GLY A 50 -6.48 7.99 -6.48
N LEU A 51 -7.01 6.85 -6.00
CA LEU A 51 -7.59 5.79 -6.83
C LEU A 51 -9.07 6.07 -7.16
N THR A 52 -9.36 7.29 -7.60
CA THR A 52 -10.73 7.80 -7.81
C THR A 52 -11.36 7.27 -9.09
N GLY A 53 -12.69 7.18 -9.11
CA GLY A 53 -13.45 6.77 -10.30
C GLY A 53 -13.38 5.28 -10.63
N THR A 54 -12.76 4.49 -9.76
CA THR A 54 -12.93 3.03 -9.73
C THR A 54 -14.40 2.66 -9.50
N GLN A 55 -14.78 1.46 -9.92
CA GLN A 55 -16.14 0.93 -9.81
C GLN A 55 -16.34 0.01 -8.59
N SER A 56 -15.31 -0.16 -7.77
CA SER A 56 -15.41 -0.92 -6.52
C SER A 56 -16.23 -0.16 -5.50
N ALA A 57 -17.37 -0.73 -5.10
CA ALA A 57 -18.22 -0.20 -4.05
C ALA A 57 -17.49 -0.11 -2.69
N ASP A 58 -17.93 0.81 -1.84
CA ASP A 58 -17.44 0.96 -0.47
C ASP A 58 -17.45 -0.37 0.28
N SER A 59 -16.40 -0.62 1.06
CA SER A 59 -16.29 -1.83 1.88
C SER A 59 -15.48 -1.57 3.13
N ALA A 60 -16.02 -1.94 4.29
CA ALA A 60 -15.29 -1.91 5.54
C ALA A 60 -14.33 -3.12 5.71
N ASN A 61 -14.38 -4.10 4.80
CA ASN A 61 -13.64 -5.36 4.89
C ASN A 61 -13.10 -5.79 3.52
N VAL A 62 -12.45 -4.89 2.79
CA VAL A 62 -11.78 -5.30 1.54
C VAL A 62 -10.61 -6.22 1.87
N VAL A 63 -10.46 -7.31 1.14
CA VAL A 63 -9.35 -8.26 1.35
C VAL A 63 -8.04 -7.59 0.98
N VAL A 64 -7.09 -7.63 1.90
CA VAL A 64 -5.73 -7.14 1.76
C VAL A 64 -4.78 -8.30 2.00
N GLN A 65 -3.97 -8.58 0.99
CA GLN A 65 -2.99 -9.67 1.05
C GLN A 65 -1.62 -9.09 1.36
N SER A 66 -1.06 -9.41 2.52
CA SER A 66 0.33 -9.03 2.85
C SER A 66 1.30 -9.81 1.96
N LEU A 67 2.36 -9.14 1.52
CA LEU A 67 3.40 -9.72 0.67
C LEU A 67 4.77 -9.58 1.33
N SER A 68 5.67 -10.49 0.97
CA SER A 68 7.12 -10.37 1.18
C SER A 68 7.73 -10.01 -0.17
N CYS A 69 8.36 -8.85 -0.27
CA CYS A 69 8.95 -8.38 -1.52
C CYS A 69 10.44 -8.08 -1.37
N GLU A 70 11.25 -8.61 -2.26
CA GLU A 70 12.69 -8.36 -2.33
C GLU A 70 13.06 -7.70 -3.66
N PRO A 71 13.96 -6.69 -3.66
CA PRO A 71 14.37 -6.03 -4.89
C PRO A 71 15.26 -6.96 -5.72
N LEU A 72 15.04 -6.97 -7.04
CA LEU A 72 15.85 -7.74 -7.98
C LEU A 72 17.06 -6.92 -8.44
N SER A 73 18.20 -7.60 -8.67
CA SER A 73 19.44 -6.96 -9.15
C SER A 73 19.29 -6.30 -10.52
N ALA A 74 18.36 -6.79 -11.35
CA ALA A 74 18.03 -6.24 -12.66
C ALA A 74 17.00 -5.09 -12.61
N GLY A 75 16.56 -4.68 -11.41
CA GLY A 75 15.41 -3.80 -11.20
C GLY A 75 14.10 -4.58 -11.07
N GLY A 76 13.13 -3.98 -10.38
CA GLY A 76 11.85 -4.62 -10.04
C GLY A 76 11.89 -5.38 -8.72
N TRP A 77 10.85 -6.17 -8.46
CA TRP A 77 10.61 -6.85 -7.19
C TRP A 77 10.16 -8.29 -7.41
N ASN A 78 10.71 -9.22 -6.62
CA ASN A 78 10.12 -10.54 -6.43
C ASN A 78 9.20 -10.48 -5.22
N CYS A 79 7.91 -10.76 -5.42
CA CYS A 79 6.91 -10.67 -4.36
C CYS A 79 6.15 -11.99 -4.20
N GLU A 80 6.08 -12.47 -2.97
CA GLU A 80 5.37 -13.69 -2.59
C GLU A 80 4.38 -13.41 -1.46
N ASP A 81 3.37 -14.26 -1.31
CA ASP A 81 2.35 -14.10 -0.27
C ASP A 81 2.96 -14.33 1.13
N GLN A 82 2.77 -13.38 2.04
CA GLN A 82 3.31 -13.45 3.41
C GLN A 82 2.20 -13.81 4.40
N LEU A 83 1.99 -15.11 4.61
CA LEU A 83 0.94 -15.62 5.48
C LEU A 83 1.36 -15.79 6.95
N ASN A 84 2.67 -15.97 7.22
CA ASN A 84 3.16 -16.32 8.56
C ASN A 84 3.51 -15.10 9.41
N PHE A 85 3.91 -13.98 8.78
CA PHE A 85 4.28 -12.76 9.49
C PHE A 85 3.82 -11.47 8.78
N PRO A 86 2.52 -11.33 8.49
CA PRO A 86 1.96 -10.19 7.76
C PRO A 86 2.24 -8.85 8.46
N ALA A 87 2.61 -7.84 7.67
CA ALA A 87 2.84 -6.48 8.17
C ALA A 87 1.53 -5.72 8.40
N VAL A 88 0.54 -5.94 7.52
CA VAL A 88 -0.77 -5.27 7.51
C VAL A 88 -1.90 -6.22 7.83
N ASN A 89 -3.04 -5.70 8.30
CA ASN A 89 -4.26 -6.47 8.48
C ASN A 89 -4.67 -7.16 7.17
N ALA A 90 -5.26 -8.36 7.30
CA ALA A 90 -5.84 -9.09 6.17
C ALA A 90 -7.06 -8.39 5.54
N THR A 91 -7.57 -7.34 6.19
CA THR A 91 -8.63 -6.49 5.69
C THR A 91 -8.30 -5.01 5.84
N GLY A 92 -8.88 -4.19 4.96
CA GLY A 92 -8.85 -2.74 5.01
C GLY A 92 -10.24 -2.13 4.81
N VAL A 93 -10.28 -0.79 4.88
CA VAL A 93 -11.45 0.01 4.55
C VAL A 93 -11.24 0.67 3.20
N TRP A 94 -12.14 0.40 2.26
CA TRP A 94 -12.18 1.01 0.95
C TRP A 94 -13.33 2.02 0.86
N ALA A 95 -13.01 3.24 0.43
CA ALA A 95 -13.96 4.30 0.15
C ALA A 95 -13.85 4.72 -1.33
N GLN A 96 -14.86 4.37 -2.12
CA GLN A 96 -14.94 4.54 -3.56
C GLN A 96 -14.91 6.01 -3.96
N ALA A 97 -15.74 6.84 -3.32
CA ALA A 97 -15.90 8.24 -3.69
C ALA A 97 -14.57 9.02 -3.62
N SER A 98 -13.79 8.77 -2.57
CA SER A 98 -12.45 9.36 -2.38
C SER A 98 -11.33 8.57 -3.05
N GLY A 99 -11.60 7.37 -3.55
CA GLY A 99 -10.56 6.48 -4.08
C GLY A 99 -9.49 6.14 -3.05
N GLN A 100 -9.92 5.80 -1.83
CA GLN A 100 -9.05 5.65 -0.67
C GLN A 100 -9.10 4.22 -0.12
N LEU A 101 -7.92 3.64 0.10
CA LEU A 101 -7.75 2.43 0.90
C LEU A 101 -7.06 2.79 2.22
N THR A 102 -7.63 2.36 3.33
CA THR A 102 -7.02 2.45 4.65
C THR A 102 -6.69 1.06 5.19
N VAL A 103 -5.44 0.82 5.55
CA VAL A 103 -4.96 -0.42 6.18
C VAL A 103 -4.20 -0.12 7.45
N LYS A 104 -4.24 -1.04 8.42
CA LYS A 104 -3.49 -0.90 9.67
C LYS A 104 -2.35 -1.90 9.72
N LEU A 105 -1.22 -1.47 10.26
CA LEU A 105 -0.12 -2.37 10.62
C LEU A 105 -0.54 -3.28 11.78
N MET A 106 -0.29 -4.58 11.64
CA MET A 106 -0.54 -5.55 12.73
C MET A 106 0.62 -5.62 13.72
N ARG A 107 1.81 -5.24 13.27
CA ARG A 107 3.04 -5.30 14.03
C ARG A 107 3.89 -4.07 13.78
N GLY A 108 4.90 -3.87 14.63
CA GLY A 108 5.95 -2.91 14.32
C GLY A 108 6.70 -3.31 13.04
N VAL A 109 7.12 -2.30 12.29
CA VAL A 109 7.94 -2.42 11.09
C VAL A 109 9.23 -1.65 11.37
N ARG A 110 10.38 -2.26 11.11
CA ARG A 110 11.67 -1.60 11.35
C ARG A 110 11.95 -0.54 10.29
N SER A 111 12.85 0.39 10.60
CA SER A 111 13.39 1.29 9.58
C SER A 111 13.94 0.49 8.40
N SER A 112 13.65 0.97 7.20
CA SER A 112 14.08 0.36 5.93
C SER A 112 13.54 -1.06 5.66
N GLU A 113 12.61 -1.57 6.48
CA GLU A 113 11.83 -2.76 6.15
C GLU A 113 10.77 -2.41 5.10
N VAL A 114 10.57 -3.30 4.12
CA VAL A 114 9.58 -3.11 3.07
C VAL A 114 8.21 -3.60 3.56
N ILE A 115 7.23 -2.70 3.56
CA ILE A 115 5.82 -3.04 3.73
C ILE A 115 5.24 -3.26 2.35
N ALA A 116 4.77 -4.46 2.07
CA ALA A 116 4.13 -4.78 0.80
C ALA A 116 2.77 -5.45 1.01
N PHE A 117 1.79 -5.05 0.21
CA PHE A 117 0.46 -5.65 0.22
C PHE A 117 -0.26 -5.46 -1.11
N ARG A 118 -1.27 -6.30 -1.35
CA ARG A 118 -2.09 -6.28 -2.56
C ARG A 118 -3.56 -6.29 -2.22
N PHE A 119 -4.35 -5.55 -3.00
CA PHE A 119 -5.81 -5.57 -2.93
C PHE A 119 -6.39 -5.42 -4.34
N ARG A 120 -7.69 -5.67 -4.49
CA ARG A 120 -8.36 -5.57 -5.79
C ARG A 120 -9.33 -4.42 -5.83
N VAL A 121 -9.33 -3.72 -6.95
CA VAL A 121 -10.36 -2.75 -7.35
C VAL A 121 -10.84 -3.06 -8.76
N VAL A 122 -12.01 -2.53 -9.13
CA VAL A 122 -12.47 -2.50 -10.51
C VAL A 122 -12.10 -1.15 -11.09
N ASN A 123 -11.36 -1.15 -12.19
CA ASN A 123 -10.94 0.08 -12.87
C ASN A 123 -12.15 0.92 -13.29
N ALA A 124 -11.90 2.19 -13.57
CA ALA A 124 -12.92 3.11 -14.04
C ALA A 124 -13.62 2.64 -15.33
N ALA A 125 -14.87 3.05 -15.50
CA ALA A 125 -15.68 2.70 -16.66
C ALA A 125 -15.19 3.36 -17.95
N SER A 126 -14.59 4.55 -17.82
CA SER A 126 -13.90 5.27 -18.87
C SER A 126 -12.40 5.19 -18.66
N ALA A 127 -11.62 5.22 -19.74
CA ALA A 127 -10.18 5.42 -19.64
C ALA A 127 -9.91 6.71 -18.84
N GLN A 128 -9.00 6.62 -17.88
CA GLN A 128 -8.55 7.74 -17.08
C GLN A 128 -7.06 7.92 -17.35
N ASP A 129 -6.61 9.17 -17.43
CA ASP A 129 -5.19 9.45 -17.35
C ASP A 129 -4.69 8.91 -16.01
N GLY A 130 -3.68 8.04 -16.07
CA GLY A 130 -3.13 7.40 -14.89
C GLY A 130 -2.63 8.47 -13.92
N LYS A 131 -3.34 8.67 -12.81
CA LYS A 131 -2.90 9.58 -11.76
C LYS A 131 -2.02 8.78 -10.81
N LEU A 132 -0.82 9.29 -10.52
CA LEU A 132 0.02 8.69 -9.49
C LEU A 132 -0.75 8.77 -8.16
N ALA A 133 -1.02 7.62 -7.56
CA ALA A 133 -1.60 7.59 -6.22
C ALA A 133 -0.56 8.13 -5.23
N THR A 134 -1.01 8.93 -4.26
CA THR A 134 -0.15 9.52 -3.23
C THR A 134 -0.37 8.73 -1.93
N ILE A 135 0.74 8.37 -1.29
CA ILE A 135 0.78 7.64 -0.01
C ILE A 135 1.18 8.62 1.10
#